data_AF-A0A7J7GPR4-F1
#
_entry.id   AF-A0A7J7GPR4-F1
#
_cell.length_a   1.000
_cell.length_b   1.000
_cell.length_c   1.000
_cell.angle_alpha   90.00
_cell.angle_beta   90.00
_cell.angle_gamma   90.00
#
_symmetry.space_group_name_H-M   'P 1'
#
loop_
_entity.id
_entity.type
_entity.pdbx_description
1 polymer ?
#
loop_
_entity_poly.entity_id
_entity_poly.type
_entity_poly.pdbx_seq_one_letter_code
_entity_poly.pdbx_strand_id
1 'polypeptide(L)'
;MEISHKNSLLFLVLVAFSAKLVLFCSADPTDGFTLVPLTEKNFGLQKQYNVPLDDRYSYEHGVRRLWVYNHDKPFYGDSGTRPAQKFALRTWMMGKLTVFIDGVQKFVKNDQGAGDLYFNCGVYAAPDNSSNYMESRWKGIKIYKK
;
A
#
# COMPACT_ATOMS: atom_id res chain seq x y z
N MET A 1 53.27 -36.87 20.36
CA MET A 1 53.39 -35.41 20.12
C MET A 1 54.01 -35.27 18.75
N GLU A 2 53.42 -34.63 17.75
CA GLU A 2 52.33 -33.65 17.73
C GLU A 2 51.42 -33.90 16.53
N ILE A 3 50.11 -33.75 16.74
CA ILE A 3 49.12 -33.71 15.67
C ILE A 3 49.07 -32.25 15.21
N SER A 4 49.53 -31.99 13.98
CA SER A 4 49.55 -30.67 13.37
C SER A 4 48.12 -30.16 13.12
N HIS A 5 47.65 -29.28 14.00
CA HIS A 5 46.42 -28.52 13.84
C HIS A 5 46.60 -27.39 12.83
N LYS A 6 46.57 -27.68 11.54
CA LYS A 6 46.43 -26.65 10.50
C LYS A 6 45.46 -27.13 9.43
N ASN A 7 44.18 -27.23 9.78
CA ASN A 7 43.08 -27.37 8.80
C ASN A 7 41.70 -27.01 9.43
N SER A 8 41.66 -26.02 10.32
CA SER A 8 40.42 -25.62 11.02
C SER A 8 40.09 -24.12 10.88
N LEU A 9 40.49 -23.50 9.76
CA LEU A 9 40.01 -22.16 9.42
C LEU A 9 39.30 -22.07 8.06
N LEU A 10 39.39 -23.08 7.20
CA LEU A 10 38.74 -23.04 5.89
C LEU A 10 37.23 -23.34 5.94
N PHE A 11 36.75 -24.06 6.96
CA PHE A 11 35.33 -24.40 7.09
C PHE A 11 34.46 -23.25 7.64
N LEU A 12 35.05 -22.28 8.35
CA LEU A 12 34.27 -21.19 8.96
C LEU A 12 33.94 -20.06 7.96
N VAL A 13 34.77 -19.90 6.90
CA VAL A 13 34.58 -18.85 5.90
C VAL A 13 33.49 -19.20 4.88
N LEU A 14 33.27 -20.49 4.59
CA LEU A 14 32.21 -20.93 3.67
C LEU A 14 30.79 -20.77 4.26
N VAL A 15 30.62 -20.88 5.58
CA VAL A 15 29.32 -20.72 6.24
C VAL A 15 28.92 -19.24 6.36
N ALA A 16 29.90 -18.33 6.52
CA ALA A 16 29.64 -16.89 6.53
C ALA A 16 29.29 -16.33 5.14
N PHE A 17 29.78 -16.97 4.06
CA PHE A 17 29.45 -16.58 2.70
C PHE A 17 28.10 -17.14 2.22
N SER A 18 27.66 -18.29 2.75
CA SER A 18 26.34 -18.86 2.42
C SER A 18 25.18 -18.14 3.13
N ALA A 19 25.42 -17.53 4.30
CA ALA A 19 24.38 -16.83 5.06
C ALA A 19 23.89 -15.51 4.40
N LYS A 20 24.63 -14.96 3.43
CA LYS A 20 24.18 -13.78 2.65
C LYS A 20 23.43 -14.13 1.36
N LEU A 21 23.33 -15.41 1.01
CA LEU A 21 22.71 -15.85 -0.24
C LEU A 21 21.40 -16.62 -0.05
N VAL A 22 20.77 -16.51 1.13
CA VAL A 22 19.32 -16.74 1.20
C VAL A 22 18.66 -15.48 0.62
N LEU A 23 18.77 -15.30 -0.70
CA LEU A 23 17.76 -14.55 -1.42
C LEU A 23 16.45 -15.29 -1.15
N PHE A 24 15.63 -14.74 -0.26
CA PHE A 24 14.21 -15.03 -0.27
C PHE A 24 13.75 -14.68 -1.69
N CYS A 25 13.64 -15.69 -2.55
CA CYS A 25 12.95 -15.57 -3.82
C CYS A 25 11.48 -15.40 -3.47
N SER A 26 11.10 -14.18 -3.09
CA SER A 26 9.69 -13.80 -3.04
C SER A 26 9.27 -13.72 -4.50
N ALA A 27 8.43 -14.67 -4.93
CA ALA A 27 7.84 -14.61 -6.26
C ALA A 27 7.19 -13.23 -6.45
N ASP A 28 7.33 -12.65 -7.64
CA ASP A 28 6.69 -11.38 -7.96
C ASP A 28 5.17 -11.54 -7.73
N PRO A 29 4.55 -10.79 -6.80
CA PRO A 29 3.13 -10.94 -6.49
C PRO A 29 2.22 -10.56 -7.68
N THR A 30 2.80 -10.00 -8.74
CA THR A 30 2.10 -9.66 -9.99
C THR A 30 2.33 -10.67 -11.11
N ASP A 31 3.07 -11.76 -10.87
CA ASP A 31 3.31 -12.81 -11.87
C ASP A 31 2.00 -13.44 -12.38
N GLY A 32 1.88 -13.54 -13.70
CA GLY A 32 0.67 -13.99 -14.38
C GLY A 32 -0.51 -13.01 -14.37
N PHE A 33 -0.34 -11.77 -13.90
CA PHE A 33 -1.36 -10.73 -14.04
C PHE A 33 -1.05 -9.75 -15.18
N THR A 34 -2.09 -9.10 -15.69
CA THR A 34 -2.02 -8.08 -16.73
C THR A 34 -2.29 -6.69 -16.18
N LEU A 35 -1.52 -5.69 -16.62
CA LEU A 35 -1.69 -4.30 -16.18
C LEU A 35 -3.01 -3.73 -16.71
N VAL A 36 -3.77 -3.08 -15.82
CA VAL A 36 -4.97 -2.33 -16.16
C VAL A 36 -4.66 -0.82 -16.11
N PRO A 37 -4.91 -0.06 -17.18
CA PRO A 37 -4.75 1.39 -17.16
C PRO A 37 -5.61 2.05 -16.08
N LEU A 38 -5.02 3.02 -15.36
CA LEU A 38 -5.77 3.90 -14.47
C LEU A 38 -6.57 4.89 -15.31
N THR A 39 -7.88 4.91 -15.12
CA THR A 39 -8.83 5.81 -15.79
C THR A 39 -9.79 6.38 -14.75
N GLU A 40 -10.48 7.47 -15.05
CA GLU A 40 -11.47 8.04 -14.12
C GLU A 40 -12.59 7.04 -13.75
N LYS A 41 -12.85 6.04 -14.60
CA LYS A 41 -13.84 4.99 -14.35
C LYS A 41 -13.45 4.03 -13.23
N ASN A 42 -12.15 3.79 -13.03
CA ASN A 42 -11.64 2.89 -11.99
C ASN A 42 -10.90 3.62 -10.87
N PHE A 43 -10.75 4.94 -10.98
CA PHE A 43 -10.06 5.79 -10.03
C PHE A 43 -10.98 6.95 -9.62
N GLY A 44 -11.87 6.68 -8.66
CA GLY A 44 -12.80 7.68 -8.14
C GLY A 44 -12.16 8.45 -6.98
N LEU A 45 -12.14 9.78 -7.06
CA LEU A 45 -11.67 10.62 -5.96
C LEU A 45 -12.83 11.02 -5.05
N GLN A 46 -12.74 10.64 -3.78
CA GLN A 46 -13.64 11.07 -2.73
C GLN A 46 -13.04 12.28 -2.01
N LYS A 47 -13.76 13.41 -2.07
CA LYS A 47 -13.36 14.71 -1.53
C LYS A 47 -14.41 15.31 -0.61
N GLN A 48 -14.01 16.17 0.32
CA GLN A 48 -14.94 16.93 1.16
C GLN A 48 -15.95 17.72 0.29
N TYR A 49 -17.20 17.77 0.74
CA TYR A 49 -18.28 18.41 -0.05
C TYR A 49 -18.09 19.92 -0.23
N ASN A 50 -17.45 20.59 0.74
CA ASN A 50 -17.33 22.05 0.79
C ASN A 50 -15.95 22.60 0.38
N VAL A 51 -14.99 21.74 0.03
CA VAL A 51 -13.64 22.18 -0.34
C VAL A 51 -13.40 21.91 -1.84
N PRO A 52 -12.87 22.89 -2.61
CA PRO A 52 -12.37 22.66 -3.96
C PRO A 52 -11.36 21.52 -3.99
N LEU A 53 -11.29 20.81 -5.11
CA LEU A 53 -10.40 19.65 -5.20
C LEU A 53 -8.92 20.05 -5.07
N ASP A 54 -8.52 21.12 -5.75
CA ASP A 54 -7.13 21.57 -5.82
C ASP A 54 -6.59 22.07 -4.45
N ASP A 55 -7.48 22.33 -3.50
CA ASP A 55 -7.11 22.73 -2.13
C ASP A 55 -6.71 21.56 -1.24
N ARG A 56 -6.99 20.31 -1.65
CA ARG A 56 -6.76 19.08 -0.85
C ARG A 56 -6.07 17.96 -1.65
N TYR A 57 -5.74 18.23 -2.90
CA TYR A 57 -5.13 17.28 -3.80
C TYR A 57 -4.15 17.96 -4.76
N SER A 58 -3.03 17.30 -5.03
CA SER A 58 -2.18 17.66 -6.16
C SER A 58 -1.60 16.44 -6.86
N TYR A 59 -1.25 16.61 -8.14
CA TYR A 59 -0.54 15.61 -8.93
C TYR A 59 0.64 16.22 -9.68
N GLU A 60 1.83 16.02 -9.13
CA GLU A 60 3.06 16.61 -9.64
C GLU A 60 4.14 15.53 -9.72
N HIS A 61 4.89 15.48 -10.83
CA HIS A 61 6.02 14.55 -11.02
C HIS A 61 5.66 13.07 -10.76
N GLY A 62 4.42 12.68 -11.06
CA GLY A 62 3.91 11.33 -10.83
C GLY A 62 3.54 11.02 -9.38
N VAL A 63 3.59 11.99 -8.47
CA VAL A 63 3.22 11.85 -7.07
C VAL A 63 1.84 12.47 -6.85
N ARG A 64 0.91 11.66 -6.35
CA ARG A 64 -0.40 12.09 -5.86
C ARG A 64 -0.27 12.45 -4.40
N ARG A 65 -0.58 13.69 -4.06
CA ARG A 65 -0.59 14.18 -2.69
C ARG A 65 -2.03 14.44 -2.29
N LEU A 66 -2.43 13.90 -1.13
CA LEU A 66 -3.74 14.12 -0.53
C LEU A 66 -3.53 14.57 0.90
N TRP A 67 -4.20 15.63 1.32
CA TRP A 67 -4.13 16.10 2.69
C TRP A 67 -5.50 16.49 3.22
N VAL A 68 -5.65 16.41 4.53
CA VAL A 68 -6.84 16.85 5.24
C VAL A 68 -6.44 17.55 6.53
N TYR A 69 -7.26 18.52 6.92
CA TYR A 69 -7.18 19.15 8.22
C TYR A 69 -8.24 18.56 9.16
N ASN A 70 -8.00 18.62 10.47
CA ASN A 70 -8.96 18.12 11.46
C ASN A 70 -10.30 18.87 11.44
N HIS A 71 -10.27 20.16 11.09
CA HIS A 71 -11.44 21.03 11.00
C HIS A 71 -12.09 21.06 9.61
N ASP A 72 -11.59 20.25 8.66
CA ASP A 72 -12.29 20.04 7.39
C ASP A 72 -13.66 19.39 7.63
N LYS A 73 -14.49 19.31 6.58
CA LYS A 73 -15.79 18.65 6.67
C LYS A 73 -15.74 17.20 6.16
N PRO A 74 -16.74 16.38 6.50
CA PRO A 74 -16.83 15.02 6.00
C PRO A 74 -17.06 14.97 4.47
N PHE A 75 -17.16 13.75 3.93
CA PHE A 75 -17.49 13.54 2.51
C PHE A 75 -18.88 14.08 2.13
N TYR A 76 -19.86 14.01 3.05
CA TYR A 76 -21.20 14.60 2.91
C TYR A 76 -21.65 15.28 4.21
N GLY A 77 -22.54 16.27 4.11
CA GLY A 77 -22.92 17.18 5.21
C GLY A 77 -23.42 16.49 6.48
N ASP A 78 -24.20 15.42 6.36
CA ASP A 78 -24.83 14.73 7.50
C ASP A 78 -24.00 13.53 8.01
N SER A 79 -22.76 13.40 7.57
CA SER A 79 -21.92 12.27 7.97
C SER A 79 -21.22 12.52 9.31
N GLY A 80 -21.37 11.61 10.26
CA GLY A 80 -20.55 11.58 11.48
C GLY A 80 -19.11 11.10 11.27
N THR A 81 -18.69 10.87 10.02
CA THR A 81 -17.33 10.45 9.71
C THR A 81 -16.36 11.62 9.80
N ARG A 82 -15.13 11.35 10.22
CA ARG A 82 -14.07 12.36 10.20
C ARG A 82 -13.70 12.75 8.77
N PRO A 83 -13.15 13.96 8.57
CA PRO A 83 -12.66 14.39 7.27
C PRO A 83 -11.70 13.37 6.67
N ALA A 84 -11.82 13.12 5.39
CA ALA A 84 -10.95 12.20 4.69
C ALA A 84 -10.86 12.54 3.21
N GLN A 85 -9.69 12.31 2.64
CA GLN A 85 -9.42 12.45 1.22
C GLN A 85 -8.88 11.10 0.73
N LYS A 86 -9.61 10.45 -0.19
CA LYS A 86 -9.32 9.07 -0.60
C LYS A 86 -9.56 8.84 -2.09
N PHE A 87 -8.76 7.95 -2.67
CA PHE A 87 -9.06 7.29 -3.92
C PHE A 87 -9.76 5.97 -3.66
N ALA A 88 -10.84 5.73 -4.37
CA ALA A 88 -11.50 4.45 -4.47
C ALA A 88 -11.13 3.79 -5.80
N LEU A 89 -10.42 2.67 -5.71
CA LEU A 89 -10.05 1.82 -6.82
C LEU A 89 -11.06 0.68 -6.91
N ARG A 90 -11.91 0.68 -7.94
CA ARG A 90 -12.88 -0.41 -8.14
C ARG A 90 -12.15 -1.68 -8.55
N THR A 91 -12.45 -2.78 -7.86
CA THR A 91 -11.89 -4.12 -8.10
C THR A 91 -13.01 -5.16 -8.08
N TRP A 92 -12.87 -6.19 -8.92
CA TRP A 92 -13.65 -7.42 -8.80
C TRP A 92 -12.71 -8.48 -8.22
N MET A 93 -13.01 -8.97 -7.02
CA MET A 93 -12.21 -10.02 -6.37
C MET A 93 -13.10 -11.19 -5.98
N MET A 94 -12.53 -12.39 -6.04
CA MET A 94 -13.15 -13.62 -5.54
C MET A 94 -12.07 -14.48 -4.88
N GLY A 95 -12.37 -15.06 -3.72
CA GLY A 95 -11.57 -16.06 -3.03
C GLY A 95 -10.77 -15.52 -1.83
N LYS A 96 -9.78 -14.64 -2.05
CA LYS A 96 -8.74 -14.38 -1.03
C LYS A 96 -8.07 -13.00 -1.15
N LEU A 97 -8.08 -12.24 -0.06
CA LEU A 97 -7.26 -11.05 0.13
C LEU A 97 -5.88 -11.45 0.66
N THR A 98 -4.83 -11.03 -0.04
CA THR A 98 -3.44 -11.17 0.42
C THR A 98 -2.76 -9.80 0.39
N VAL A 99 -2.10 -9.43 1.49
CA VAL A 99 -1.38 -8.15 1.61
C VAL A 99 0.11 -8.41 1.72
N PHE A 100 0.88 -7.74 0.87
CA PHE A 100 2.33 -7.72 0.90
C PHE A 100 2.80 -6.32 1.31
N ILE A 101 3.78 -6.24 2.20
CA ILE A 101 4.48 -5.00 2.58
C ILE A 101 5.97 -5.26 2.36
N ASP A 102 6.61 -4.39 1.58
CA ASP A 102 8.03 -4.51 1.21
C ASP A 102 8.37 -5.89 0.61
N GLY A 103 7.48 -6.41 -0.24
CA GLY A 103 7.64 -7.73 -0.88
C GLY A 103 7.37 -8.93 0.04
N VAL A 104 7.02 -8.71 1.31
CA VAL A 104 6.76 -9.77 2.29
C VAL A 104 5.27 -9.92 2.55
N GLN A 105 4.73 -11.13 2.44
CA GLN A 105 3.33 -11.41 2.79
C GLN A 105 3.09 -11.15 4.28
N LYS A 106 2.18 -10.24 4.62
CA LYS A 106 1.84 -9.88 6.01
C LYS A 106 0.47 -10.36 6.44
N PHE A 107 -0.46 -10.50 5.49
CA PHE A 107 -1.84 -10.80 5.83
C PHE A 107 -2.52 -11.62 4.74
N VAL A 108 -3.38 -12.53 5.16
CA VAL A 108 -4.17 -13.40 4.31
C VAL A 108 -5.55 -13.57 4.95
N LYS A 109 -6.61 -13.37 4.16
CA LYS A 109 -7.98 -13.66 4.61
C LYS A 109 -8.84 -14.06 3.42
N ASN A 110 -9.78 -14.97 3.64
CA ASN A 110 -10.82 -15.24 2.64
C ASN A 110 -11.71 -14.01 2.49
N ASP A 111 -12.14 -13.72 1.26
CA ASP A 111 -13.14 -12.67 1.06
C ASP A 111 -14.54 -13.16 1.43
N GLN A 112 -15.53 -12.26 1.28
CA GLN A 112 -16.93 -12.56 1.56
C GLN A 112 -17.68 -13.05 0.31
N GLY A 113 -16.96 -13.55 -0.69
CA GLY A 113 -17.52 -13.91 -1.99
C GLY A 113 -17.49 -12.76 -3.00
N ALA A 114 -18.06 -13.02 -4.19
CA ALA A 114 -18.05 -12.10 -5.31
C ALA A 114 -18.79 -10.80 -5.00
N GLY A 115 -18.17 -9.66 -5.32
CA GLY A 115 -18.79 -8.37 -5.16
C GLY A 115 -17.99 -7.22 -5.77
N ASP A 116 -18.66 -6.09 -5.91
CA ASP A 116 -18.02 -4.81 -6.22
C ASP A 116 -17.27 -4.31 -5.00
N LEU A 117 -15.96 -4.53 -4.99
CA LEU A 117 -15.07 -4.09 -3.91
C LEU A 117 -14.28 -2.86 -4.34
N TYR A 118 -13.90 -2.05 -3.36
CA TYR A 118 -13.06 -0.89 -3.58
C TYR A 118 -11.84 -0.95 -2.68
N PHE A 119 -10.67 -0.85 -3.28
CA PHE A 119 -9.46 -0.55 -2.54
C PHE A 119 -9.40 0.96 -2.32
N ASN A 120 -9.44 1.38 -1.06
CA ASN A 120 -9.36 2.79 -0.69
C ASN A 120 -7.94 3.14 -0.21
N CYS A 121 -7.31 4.13 -0.84
CA CYS A 121 -6.04 4.70 -0.35
C CYS A 121 -6.12 6.22 -0.24
N GLY A 122 -5.51 6.78 0.80
CA GLY A 122 -5.63 8.20 1.10
C GLY A 122 -5.35 8.48 2.57
N VAL A 123 -5.99 9.51 3.10
CA VAL A 123 -5.76 9.98 4.45
C VAL A 123 -7.08 10.29 5.16
N TYR A 124 -7.14 9.98 6.45
CA TYR A 124 -8.21 10.35 7.36
C TYR A 124 -7.68 11.32 8.38
N ALA A 125 -8.53 12.24 8.83
CA ALA A 125 -8.21 13.11 9.93
C ALA A 125 -8.08 12.32 11.23
N ALA A 126 -7.04 12.66 11.99
CA ALA A 126 -6.88 12.18 13.35
C ALA A 126 -8.01 12.75 14.25
N PRO A 127 -8.25 12.15 15.43
CA PRO A 127 -9.14 12.74 16.43
C PRO A 127 -8.74 14.18 16.79
N ASP A 128 -9.71 14.93 17.30
CA ASP A 128 -9.48 16.29 17.78
C ASP A 128 -8.33 16.32 18.80
N ASN A 129 -7.53 17.39 18.76
CA ASN A 129 -6.34 17.60 19.59
C ASN A 129 -5.16 16.63 19.33
N SER A 130 -5.18 15.84 18.25
CA SER A 130 -4.04 14.99 17.86
C SER A 130 -3.10 15.69 16.87
N SER A 131 -3.56 15.86 15.63
CA SER A 131 -2.83 16.60 14.60
C SER A 131 -3.82 17.45 13.81
N ASN A 132 -3.41 18.66 13.47
CA ASN A 132 -4.22 19.54 12.62
C ASN A 132 -4.08 19.19 11.15
N TYR A 133 -3.05 18.45 10.74
CA TYR A 133 -2.74 18.15 9.35
C TYR A 133 -2.32 16.70 9.18
N MET A 134 -2.92 16.02 8.22
CA MET A 134 -2.59 14.65 7.86
C MET A 134 -2.42 14.58 6.34
N GLU A 135 -1.37 13.90 5.87
CA GLU A 135 -1.04 13.79 4.45
C GLU A 135 -0.75 12.34 4.06
N SER A 136 -1.13 11.96 2.85
CA SER A 136 -0.66 10.73 2.20
C SER A 136 -0.08 11.07 0.81
N ARG A 137 1.00 10.39 0.44
CA ARG A 137 1.67 10.53 -0.85
C ARG A 137 1.75 9.19 -1.54
N TRP A 138 1.30 9.13 -2.78
CA TRP A 138 1.26 7.90 -3.56
C TRP A 138 1.92 8.09 -4.92
N LYS A 139 2.78 7.16 -5.29
CA LYS A 139 3.45 7.12 -6.59
C LYS A 139 3.41 5.69 -7.12
N GLY A 140 3.33 5.53 -8.43
CA GLY A 140 3.43 4.21 -9.06
C GLY A 140 2.27 3.28 -8.72
N ILE A 141 1.07 3.82 -8.47
CA ILE A 141 -0.15 3.02 -8.30
C ILE A 141 -0.40 2.24 -9.60
N LYS A 142 -0.59 0.94 -9.49
CA LYS A 142 -0.91 0.04 -10.60
C LYS A 142 -2.04 -0.90 -10.18
N ILE A 143 -2.96 -1.15 -11.09
CA ILE A 143 -3.99 -2.18 -10.94
C ILE A 143 -3.65 -3.30 -11.91
N TYR A 144 -3.81 -4.53 -11.44
CA TYR A 144 -3.60 -5.71 -12.26
C TYR A 144 -4.85 -6.58 -12.23
N LYS A 145 -5.11 -7.30 -13.32
CA LYS A 145 -6.16 -8.31 -13.40
C LYS A 145 -5.59 -9.63 -13.91
N LYS A 146 -6.13 -10.74 -13.40
CA LYS A 146 -5.81 -12.08 -13.87
C LYS A 146 -6.88 -12.54 -14.86
#